data_AF-A0A946BFM1-F1
#
_entry.id   AF-A0A946BFM1-F1
#
_cell.length_a   1.000
_cell.length_b   1.000
_cell.length_c   1.000
_cell.angle_alpha   90.00
_cell.angle_beta   90.00
_cell.angle_gamma   90.00
#
_symmetry.space_group_name_H-M   'P 1'
#
loop_
_entity.id
_entity.type
_entity.pdbx_description
1 polymer ?
#
loop_
_entity_poly.entity_id
_entity_poly.type
_entity_poly.pdbx_seq_one_letter_code
_entity_poly.pdbx_strand_id
1 'polypeptide(L)'
;MNLKESLEKKRFVVTSEVQVPLDDESDGLVESLGRVKGRVDGVSVSEIELEGVVSDTIKTCGILKENNLNAIYQTTTRDKNRFQLQKDLTLAHETGVE
;
A
#
# COMPACT_ATOMS: atom_id res chain seq x y z
N MET A 1 -7.05 7.71 11.69
CA MET A 1 -8.16 6.74 11.75
C MET A 1 -7.90 5.75 10.64
N ASN A 2 -7.80 4.47 10.94
CA ASN A 2 -7.54 3.46 9.90
C ASN A 2 -8.86 3.02 9.24
N LEU A 3 -8.77 2.42 8.05
CA LEU A 3 -9.92 2.00 7.26
C LEU A 3 -10.85 1.05 8.03
N LYS A 4 -10.28 0.14 8.82
CA LYS A 4 -11.03 -0.84 9.63
C LYS A 4 -12.00 -0.16 10.59
N GLU A 5 -11.53 0.82 11.36
CA GLU A 5 -12.37 1.60 12.28
C GLU A 5 -13.49 2.36 11.55
N SER A 6 -13.21 2.90 10.36
CA SER A 6 -14.19 3.60 9.53
C SER A 6 -15.35 2.69 9.13
N LEU A 7 -15.02 1.48 8.70
CA LEU A 7 -15.97 0.46 8.27
C LEU A 7 -16.79 -0.08 9.45
N GLU A 8 -16.15 -0.37 10.59
CA GLU A 8 -16.84 -0.82 11.82
C GLU A 8 -17.88 0.20 12.30
N LYS A 9 -17.57 1.50 12.16
CA LYS A 9 -18.49 2.61 12.50
C LYS A 9 -19.54 2.90 11.43
N LYS A 10 -19.59 2.12 10.33
CA LYS A 10 -20.51 2.30 9.20
C LYS A 10 -20.50 3.72 8.61
N ARG A 11 -19.33 4.36 8.60
CA ARG A 11 -19.17 5.69 8.00
C ARG A 11 -19.09 5.53 6.48
N PHE A 12 -19.42 6.60 5.76
CA PHE A 12 -19.05 6.69 4.34
C PHE A 12 -17.53 6.77 4.24
N VAL A 13 -16.93 6.01 3.33
CA VAL A 13 -15.48 5.81 3.23
C VAL A 13 -15.03 6.10 1.81
N VAL A 14 -13.88 6.78 1.67
CA VAL A 14 -13.24 7.01 0.37
C VAL A 14 -11.84 6.41 0.39
N THR A 15 -11.55 5.54 -0.57
CA THR A 15 -10.20 4.97 -0.77
C THR A 15 -9.63 5.44 -2.09
N SER A 16 -8.31 5.33 -2.23
CA SER A 16 -7.59 5.55 -3.48
C SER A 16 -6.64 4.40 -3.73
N GLU A 17 -6.23 4.23 -4.98
CA GLU A 17 -5.26 3.24 -5.41
C GLU A 17 -4.08 3.94 -6.05
N VAL A 18 -2.87 3.47 -5.74
CA VAL A 18 -1.63 3.96 -6.32
C VAL A 18 -0.78 2.82 -6.84
N GLN A 19 -0.08 3.09 -7.93
CA GLN A 19 0.92 2.21 -8.48
C GLN A 19 2.28 2.53 -7.84
N VAL A 20 3.10 1.50 -7.64
CA VAL A 20 4.49 1.64 -7.19
C VAL A 20 5.30 2.37 -8.27
N PRO A 21 6.10 3.39 -7.92
CA PRO A 21 7.04 4.01 -8.85
C PRO A 21 7.99 2.95 -9.43
N LEU A 22 8.19 2.98 -10.75
CA LEU A 22 9.10 2.06 -11.44
C LEU A 22 10.58 2.49 -11.30
N ASP A 23 10.79 3.74 -10.90
CA ASP A 23 12.07 4.38 -10.65
C ASP A 23 12.29 4.61 -9.14
N ASP A 24 13.52 5.01 -8.78
CA ASP A 24 13.89 5.30 -7.39
C ASP A 24 13.33 6.64 -6.87
N GLU A 25 12.62 7.42 -7.70
CA GLU A 25 12.11 8.74 -7.34
C GLU A 25 10.75 8.65 -6.61
N SER A 26 10.82 8.48 -5.29
CA SER A 26 9.65 8.56 -4.40
C SER A 26 8.99 9.95 -4.32
N ASP A 27 9.65 10.99 -4.82
CA ASP A 27 9.23 12.38 -4.62
C ASP A 27 7.90 12.70 -5.30
N GLY A 28 7.69 12.20 -6.53
CA GLY A 28 6.43 12.35 -7.25
C GLY A 28 5.26 11.64 -6.57
N LEU A 29 5.54 10.48 -5.94
CA LEU A 29 4.56 9.78 -5.12
C LEU A 29 4.20 10.64 -3.90
N VAL A 30 5.18 11.11 -3.13
CA VAL A 30 4.95 11.94 -1.94
C VAL A 30 4.17 13.21 -2.26
N GLU A 31 4.49 13.88 -3.36
CA GLU A 31 3.75 15.07 -3.82
C GLU A 31 2.27 14.71 -4.10
N SER A 32 2.02 13.62 -4.81
CA SER A 32 0.68 13.14 -5.13
C SER A 32 -0.10 12.76 -3.86
N LEU A 33 0.55 12.08 -2.91
CA LEU A 33 -0.02 11.74 -1.60
C LEU A 33 -0.41 12.99 -0.81
N GLY A 34 0.37 14.06 -0.89
CA GLY A 34 0.06 15.34 -0.25
C GLY A 34 -1.27 15.93 -0.71
N ARG A 35 -1.67 15.71 -1.97
CA ARG A 35 -2.94 16.23 -2.53
C ARG A 35 -4.17 15.51 -1.97
N VAL A 36 -4.04 14.22 -1.66
CA VAL A 36 -5.14 13.36 -1.16
C VAL A 36 -5.11 13.17 0.36
N LYS A 37 -4.05 13.60 1.03
CA LYS A 37 -3.92 13.49 2.49
C LYS A 37 -5.10 14.13 3.22
N GLY A 38 -5.71 13.38 4.14
CA GLY A 38 -6.90 13.79 4.90
C GLY A 38 -8.22 13.69 4.14
N ARG A 39 -8.21 13.28 2.85
CA ARG A 39 -9.42 13.08 2.03
C ARG A 39 -9.76 11.61 1.80
N VAL A 40 -8.81 10.71 2.09
CA VAL A 40 -8.96 9.26 1.91
C VAL A 40 -8.77 8.55 3.25
N ASP A 41 -9.54 7.49 3.46
CA ASP A 41 -9.49 6.61 4.64
C ASP A 41 -8.45 5.49 4.49
N GLY A 42 -7.96 5.24 3.26
CA GLY A 42 -6.94 4.25 2.97
C GLY A 42 -6.45 4.34 1.53
N VAL A 43 -5.23 3.85 1.29
CA VAL A 43 -4.58 3.84 -0.02
C VAL A 43 -4.10 2.43 -0.32
N SER A 44 -4.63 1.80 -1.38
CA SER A 44 -4.12 0.53 -1.88
C SER A 44 -2.88 0.72 -2.73
N VAL A 45 -1.90 -0.16 -2.50
CA VAL A 45 -0.67 -0.23 -3.30
C VAL A 45 -0.79 -1.43 -4.22
N SER A 46 -0.95 -1.18 -5.52
CA SER A 46 -1.15 -2.24 -6.51
C SER A 46 0.15 -2.96 -6.81
N GLU A 47 0.11 -4.29 -6.72
CA GLU A 47 1.17 -5.17 -7.22
C GLU A 47 1.08 -5.24 -8.75
N ILE A 48 2.18 -4.92 -9.44
CA ILE A 48 2.30 -5.07 -10.88
C ILE A 48 3.50 -5.96 -11.19
N GLU A 49 3.22 -7.10 -11.80
CA GLU A 49 4.22 -7.96 -12.42
C GLU A 49 4.23 -7.69 -13.93
N LEU A 50 5.21 -6.90 -14.39
CA LEU A 50 5.47 -6.66 -15.81
C LEU A 50 6.85 -7.20 -16.15
N GLU A 51 6.91 -8.27 -16.96
CA GLU A 51 8.13 -8.77 -17.62
C GLU A 51 9.38 -8.89 -16.72
N GLY A 52 9.20 -9.33 -15.46
CA GLY A 52 10.30 -9.53 -14.50
C GLY A 52 10.71 -8.30 -13.68
N VAL A 53 10.00 -7.17 -13.84
CA VAL A 53 10.11 -6.02 -12.94
C VAL A 53 9.27 -6.28 -11.69
N VAL A 54 9.95 -6.47 -10.56
CA VAL A 54 9.30 -6.62 -9.26
C VAL A 54 9.24 -5.25 -8.61
N SER A 55 8.05 -4.66 -8.57
CA SER A 55 7.80 -3.42 -7.85
C SER A 55 7.91 -3.64 -6.34
N ASP A 56 8.65 -2.78 -5.62
CA ASP A 56 8.74 -2.82 -4.15
C ASP A 56 7.49 -2.18 -3.50
N THR A 57 6.43 -2.97 -3.49
CA THR A 57 5.14 -2.62 -2.87
C THR A 57 5.27 -2.42 -1.35
N ILE A 58 6.17 -3.15 -0.68
CA ILE A 58 6.40 -3.03 0.76
C ILE A 58 7.04 -1.69 1.11
N LYS A 59 8.09 -1.27 0.38
CA LYS A 59 8.69 0.07 0.54
C LYS A 59 7.64 1.17 0.35
N THR A 60 6.76 1.02 -0.63
CA THR A 60 5.66 1.97 -0.88
C THR A 60 4.66 2.03 0.28
N CYS A 61 4.30 0.89 0.88
CA CYS A 61 3.50 0.86 2.10
C CYS A 61 4.19 1.60 3.27
N GLY A 62 5.52 1.49 3.38
CA GLY A 62 6.33 2.26 4.34
C GLY A 62 6.20 3.77 4.13
N ILE A 63 6.37 4.24 2.88
CA ILE A 63 6.22 5.66 2.52
C ILE A 63 4.82 6.18 2.88
N LEU A 64 3.77 5.40 2.58
CA LEU A 64 2.40 5.77 2.94
C LEU A 64 2.25 5.95 4.46
N LYS A 65 2.80 5.01 5.23
CA LYS A 65 2.76 5.06 6.70
C LYS A 65 3.52 6.27 7.25
N GLU A 66 4.73 6.54 6.75
CA GLU A 66 5.51 7.74 7.11
C GLU A 66 4.76 9.04 6.82
N ASN A 67 3.90 9.02 5.80
CA ASN A 67 3.04 10.14 5.42
C ASN A 67 1.69 10.19 6.14
N ASN A 68 1.47 9.37 7.18
CA ASN A 68 0.23 9.24 7.94
C ASN A 68 -0.99 8.84 7.10
N LEU A 69 -0.78 7.97 6.11
CA LEU A 69 -1.83 7.34 5.32
C LEU A 69 -1.95 5.86 5.69
N ASN A 70 -3.18 5.36 5.72
CA ASN A 70 -3.43 3.94 6.00
C ASN A 70 -3.16 3.13 4.72
N ALA A 71 -2.06 2.38 4.71
CA ALA A 71 -1.66 1.55 3.59
C ALA A 71 -2.47 0.25 3.55
N ILE A 72 -2.96 -0.12 2.37
CA ILE A 72 -3.63 -1.38 2.10
C ILE A 72 -2.71 -2.17 1.16
N TYR A 73 -2.07 -3.21 1.69
CA TYR A 73 -1.15 -4.03 0.91
C TYR A 73 -1.93 -5.00 0.02
N GLN A 74 -1.82 -4.82 -1.30
CA GLN A 74 -2.38 -5.74 -2.26
C GLN A 74 -1.32 -6.77 -2.64
N THR A 75 -1.63 -8.06 -2.46
CA THR A 75 -0.82 -9.17 -2.95
C THR A 75 -1.71 -10.18 -3.65
N THR A 76 -1.24 -10.67 -4.78
CA THR A 76 -1.84 -11.81 -5.46
C THR A 76 -1.26 -13.12 -4.90
N THR A 77 -1.95 -14.23 -5.17
CA THR A 77 -1.46 -15.59 -4.84
C THR A 77 -0.94 -16.33 -6.06
N ARG A 78 -1.06 -15.74 -7.25
CA ARG A 78 -0.53 -16.31 -8.49
C ARG A 78 0.99 -16.21 -8.47
N ASP A 79 1.67 -17.21 -9.04
CA ASP A 79 3.14 -17.24 -9.21
C ASP A 79 3.97 -17.16 -7.92
N LYS A 80 3.31 -17.21 -6.75
CA LYS A 80 3.94 -17.26 -5.42
C LYS A 80 3.71 -18.61 -4.75
N ASN A 81 4.79 -19.17 -4.20
CA ASN A 81 4.67 -20.31 -3.29
C ASN A 81 4.30 -19.84 -1.87
N ARG A 82 3.94 -20.79 -1.01
CA ARG A 82 3.51 -20.50 0.37
C ARG A 82 4.56 -19.75 1.20
N PHE A 83 5.84 -20.06 1.04
CA PHE A 83 6.91 -19.40 1.78
C PHE A 83 7.07 -17.95 1.33
N GLN A 84 6.93 -17.68 0.04
CA GLN A 84 6.95 -16.32 -0.51
C GLN A 84 5.79 -15.49 0.05
N LEU A 85 4.56 -16.03 0.03
CA LEU A 85 3.41 -15.35 0.62
C LEU A 85 3.60 -15.07 2.12
N GLN A 86 4.14 -16.03 2.88
CA GLN A 86 4.43 -15.84 4.30
C GLN A 86 5.47 -14.74 4.52
N LYS A 87 6.53 -14.73 3.72
CA LYS A 87 7.57 -13.70 3.76
C LYS A 87 6.96 -12.32 3.47
N ASP A 88 6.20 -12.19 2.40
CA ASP A 88 5.58 -10.93 1.97
C ASP A 88 4.64 -10.38 3.05
N LEU A 89 3.77 -11.23 3.63
CA LEU A 89 2.86 -10.84 4.71
C LEU A 89 3.61 -10.45 6.01
N THR A 90 4.71 -11.14 6.31
CA THR A 90 5.54 -10.79 7.48
C THR A 90 6.19 -9.43 7.31
N LEU A 91 6.76 -9.16 6.13
CA LEU A 91 7.38 -7.87 5.80
C LEU A 91 6.35 -6.72 5.78
N ALA A 92 5.14 -6.97 5.26
CA ALA A 92 4.06 -5.99 5.31
C ALA A 92 3.70 -5.63 6.75
N HIS A 93 3.58 -6.64 7.61
CA HIS A 93 3.30 -6.43 9.04
C HIS A 93 4.42 -5.66 9.74
N GLU A 94 5.69 -6.01 9.52
CA GLU A 94 6.85 -5.30 10.07
C GLU A 94 6.90 -3.83 9.63
N THR A 95 6.48 -3.55 8.40
CA THR A 95 6.35 -2.19 7.87
C THR A 95 5.17 -1.43 8.52
N GLY A 96 4.24 -2.16 9.16
CA GLY A 96 3.09 -1.62 9.90
C GLY A 96 1.80 -1.58 9.11
N VAL A 97 1.65 -2.46 8.13
CA VAL A 97 0.35 -2.79 7.55
C VAL A 97 -0.44 -3.61 8.60
N GLU A 98 -1.70 -3.24 8.80
CA GLU A 98 -2.62 -3.81 9.82
C GLU A 98 -3.79 -4.56 9.20
#